data_AF-A0A9Q1I9I4-F1
#
_entry.id   AF-A0A9Q1I9I4-F1
#
_cell.length_a   1.000
_cell.length_b   1.000
_cell.length_c   1.000
_cell.angle_alpha   90.00
_cell.angle_beta   90.00
_cell.angle_gamma   90.00
#
_symmetry.space_group_name_H-M   'P 1'
#
loop_
_entity.id
_entity.type
_entity.pdbx_description
1 polymer ?
#
loop_
_entity_poly.entity_id
_entity_poly.type
_entity_poly.pdbx_seq_one_letter_code
_entity_poly.pdbx_strand_id
1 'polypeptide(L)'
;MRDGGVPFFVNRGGLPVNEDTWERMWRHVARIHPEGEAVGRKIRGASDLPKIPIPSVPTYQPATTVPHRLEAIQRYIRAYRYNHTGTQFFEIKKSRPLTALMDIAKEMIRESLPIKCLEAVILGIYLTNSMPGVERFPLSFKTQFSGNHFRHIVLGVHSGGASGPWA
;
A
#
# COMPACT_ATOMS: atom_id res chain seq x y z
N MET A 1 -27.88 -5.87 11.56
CA MET A 1 -26.75 -5.34 12.37
C MET A 1 -25.59 -6.31 12.20
N ARG A 2 -24.49 -5.95 11.54
CA ARG A 2 -23.31 -6.83 11.38
C ARG A 2 -22.07 -6.10 11.88
N ASP A 3 -21.56 -6.62 12.99
CA ASP A 3 -20.26 -6.45 13.66
C ASP A 3 -19.51 -5.13 13.51
N GLY A 4 -19.46 -4.39 14.62
CA GLY A 4 -18.46 -3.37 14.94
C GLY A 4 -17.04 -3.92 15.10
N GLY A 5 -16.62 -4.82 14.21
CA GLY A 5 -15.28 -5.37 14.17
C GLY A 5 -14.27 -4.33 13.65
N VAL A 6 -13.04 -4.41 14.17
CA VAL A 6 -11.94 -3.60 13.67
C VAL A 6 -11.71 -3.91 12.18
N PRO A 7 -11.78 -2.93 11.27
CA PRO A 7 -11.74 -3.17 9.82
C PRO A 7 -10.38 -3.71 9.34
N PHE A 8 -9.31 -3.38 10.07
CA PHE A 8 -7.96 -3.92 9.90
C PHE A 8 -7.08 -3.49 11.09
N PHE A 9 -6.01 -4.23 11.34
CA PHE A 9 -4.99 -3.91 12.32
C PHE A 9 -3.81 -3.17 11.69
N VAL A 10 -3.03 -2.47 12.51
CA VAL A 10 -1.81 -1.76 12.06
C VAL A 10 -0.63 -2.32 12.85
N ASN A 11 0.39 -2.80 12.14
CA ASN A 11 1.66 -3.17 12.73
C ASN A 11 2.38 -1.93 13.23
N ARG A 12 2.70 -1.90 14.53
CA ARG A 12 3.46 -0.82 15.18
C ARG A 12 4.81 -1.28 15.71
N GLY A 13 5.10 -2.58 15.63
CA GLY A 13 6.34 -3.17 16.14
C GLY A 13 7.52 -3.10 15.16
N GLY A 14 7.32 -2.55 13.97
CA GLY A 14 8.31 -2.58 12.90
C GLY A 14 8.42 -3.96 12.25
N LEU A 15 9.52 -4.18 11.54
CA LEU A 15 9.83 -5.44 10.86
C LEU A 15 11.18 -5.99 11.38
N PRO A 16 11.30 -7.31 11.65
CA PRO A 16 10.27 -8.35 11.50
C PRO A 16 9.07 -8.18 12.43
N VAL A 17 7.89 -8.64 11.99
CA VAL A 17 6.63 -8.50 12.75
C VAL A 17 6.74 -9.26 14.07
N ASN A 18 6.41 -8.62 15.19
CA ASN A 18 6.41 -9.27 16.49
C ASN A 18 5.34 -10.37 16.61
N GLU A 19 5.54 -11.31 17.51
CA GLU A 19 4.69 -12.49 17.67
C GLU A 19 3.22 -12.14 17.94
N ASP A 20 2.97 -11.14 18.78
CA ASP A 20 1.61 -10.67 19.08
C ASP A 20 0.86 -10.19 17.84
N THR A 21 1.52 -9.37 17.01
CA THR A 21 0.93 -8.84 15.77
C THR A 21 0.79 -9.94 14.73
N TRP A 22 1.75 -10.86 14.68
CA TRP A 22 1.74 -12.02 13.78
C TRP A 22 0.57 -12.97 14.08
N GLU A 23 0.40 -13.37 15.34
CA GLU A 23 -0.71 -14.25 15.75
C GLU A 23 -2.06 -13.55 15.60
N ARG A 24 -2.13 -12.25 15.88
CA ARG A 24 -3.34 -11.46 15.65
C ARG A 24 -3.74 -11.39 14.17
N MET A 25 -2.77 -11.30 13.26
CA MET A 25 -3.01 -11.34 11.82
C MET A 25 -3.63 -12.68 11.42
N TRP A 26 -3.04 -13.81 11.86
CA TRP A 26 -3.56 -15.14 11.52
C TRP A 26 -4.96 -15.40 12.08
N ARG A 27 -5.22 -15.01 13.33
CA ARG A 27 -6.56 -15.07 13.93
C ARG A 27 -7.58 -14.25 13.14
N HIS A 28 -7.19 -13.09 12.60
CA HIS A 28 -8.07 -12.30 11.74
C HIS A 28 -8.40 -13.02 10.44
N VAL A 29 -7.38 -13.54 9.75
CA VAL A 29 -7.53 -14.27 8.49
C VAL A 29 -8.44 -15.49 8.67
N ALA A 30 -8.22 -16.28 9.71
CA ALA A 30 -9.06 -17.44 10.02
C ALA A 30 -10.53 -17.07 10.25
N ARG A 31 -10.82 -15.89 10.80
CA ARG A 31 -12.21 -15.43 10.99
C ARG A 31 -12.90 -15.04 9.68
N ILE A 32 -12.16 -14.49 8.70
CA ILE A 32 -12.74 -13.94 7.47
C ILE A 32 -12.67 -14.88 6.27
N HIS A 33 -11.77 -15.87 6.29
CA HIS A 33 -11.59 -16.80 5.19
C HIS A 33 -12.60 -17.97 5.28
N PRO A 34 -13.22 -18.41 4.18
CA PRO A 34 -14.19 -19.51 4.20
C PRO A 34 -13.64 -20.83 4.79
N GLU A 35 -12.35 -21.10 4.55
CA GLU A 35 -11.66 -22.30 5.08
C GLU A 35 -11.19 -22.15 6.54
N GLY A 36 -11.46 -21.02 7.19
CA GLY A 36 -11.15 -20.83 8.61
C GLY A 36 -9.66 -21.01 8.94
N GLU A 37 -9.39 -21.72 10.04
CA GLU A 37 -8.04 -22.06 10.50
C GLU A 37 -7.26 -22.99 9.55
N ALA A 38 -7.94 -23.68 8.62
CA ALA A 38 -7.27 -24.60 7.70
C ALA A 38 -6.28 -23.87 6.77
N VAL A 39 -6.62 -22.65 6.33
CA VAL A 39 -5.73 -21.84 5.48
C VAL A 39 -4.45 -21.47 6.22
N GLY A 40 -4.57 -21.10 7.50
CA GLY A 40 -3.43 -20.75 8.35
C GLY A 40 -2.52 -21.95 8.58
N ARG A 41 -3.08 -23.12 8.92
CA ARG A 41 -2.31 -24.36 9.07
C ARG A 41 -1.59 -24.78 7.79
N LYS A 42 -2.27 -24.69 6.64
CA LYS A 42 -1.69 -25.04 5.34
C LYS A 42 -0.49 -24.16 4.99
N ILE A 43 -0.61 -22.84 5.16
CA ILE A 43 0.47 -21.91 4.80
C ILE A 43 1.60 -21.97 5.83
N ARG A 44 1.29 -21.95 7.13
CA ARG A 44 2.30 -21.95 8.21
C ARG A 44 3.03 -23.29 8.34
N GLY A 45 2.39 -24.39 7.96
CA GLY A 45 2.97 -25.73 7.97
C GLY A 45 3.69 -26.13 6.68
N ALA A 46 3.68 -25.29 5.64
CA ALA A 46 4.36 -25.58 4.39
C ALA A 46 5.88 -25.44 4.56
N SER A 47 6.63 -26.45 4.14
CA SER A 47 8.10 -26.44 4.16
C SER A 47 8.72 -25.68 2.99
N ASP A 48 7.98 -25.51 1.90
CA ASP A 48 8.43 -24.82 0.68
C ASP A 48 7.33 -23.88 0.17
N LEU A 49 7.38 -22.63 0.63
CA LEU A 49 6.52 -21.56 0.12
C LEU A 49 7.17 -20.94 -1.12
N PRO A 50 6.38 -20.64 -2.17
CA PRO A 50 6.91 -20.04 -3.38
C PRO A 50 7.57 -18.70 -3.05
N LYS A 51 8.82 -18.54 -3.49
CA LYS A 51 9.52 -17.25 -3.39
C LYS A 51 8.84 -16.23 -4.29
N ILE A 52 8.33 -15.16 -3.70
CA ILE A 52 7.72 -14.06 -4.43
C ILE A 52 8.83 -13.18 -5.01
N PRO A 53 8.81 -12.86 -6.33
CA PRO A 53 9.78 -11.96 -6.93
C PRO A 53 9.75 -10.58 -6.26
N ILE A 54 10.92 -10.08 -5.87
CA ILE A 54 11.07 -8.72 -5.31
C ILE A 54 11.06 -7.74 -6.49
N PRO A 55 10.08 -6.81 -6.55
CA PRO A 55 10.05 -5.84 -7.65
C PRO A 55 11.24 -4.89 -7.54
N SER A 56 11.90 -4.60 -8.66
CA SER A 56 12.99 -3.62 -8.71
C SER A 56 12.43 -2.21 -8.83
N VAL A 57 13.02 -1.27 -8.09
CA VAL A 57 12.68 0.16 -8.21
C VAL A 57 12.93 0.58 -9.66
N PRO A 58 11.95 1.23 -10.32
CA PRO A 58 12.07 1.54 -11.73
C PRO A 58 13.14 2.62 -11.95
N THR A 59 13.99 2.40 -12.95
CA THR A 59 15.03 3.33 -13.40
C THR A 59 14.70 3.85 -14.80
N TYR A 60 15.08 5.09 -15.08
CA TYR A 60 14.70 5.77 -16.32
C TYR A 60 15.89 6.44 -16.96
N GLN A 61 15.96 6.40 -18.29
CA GLN A 61 16.85 7.28 -19.02
C GLN A 61 16.35 8.73 -18.91
N PRO A 62 17.24 9.74 -18.93
CA PRO A 62 16.85 11.15 -18.84
C PRO A 62 15.80 11.57 -19.89
N ALA A 63 15.82 10.97 -21.08
CA ALA A 63 14.88 11.25 -22.17
C ALA A 63 13.48 10.62 -21.98
N THR A 64 13.28 9.76 -20.98
CA THR A 64 11.98 9.11 -20.74
C THR A 64 10.91 10.15 -20.39
N THR A 65 9.79 10.15 -21.09
CA THR A 65 8.67 11.08 -20.88
C THR A 65 7.98 10.85 -19.53
N VAL A 66 7.34 11.90 -18.99
CA VAL A 66 6.61 11.80 -17.71
C VAL A 66 5.55 10.69 -17.71
N PRO A 67 4.68 10.53 -18.74
CA PRO A 67 3.70 9.45 -18.77
C PRO A 67 4.32 8.05 -18.67
N HIS A 68 5.40 7.76 -19.40
CA HIS A 68 6.06 6.47 -19.33
C HIS A 68 6.71 6.20 -17.96
N ARG A 69 7.26 7.24 -17.32
CA ARG A 69 7.77 7.13 -15.94
C ARG A 69 6.63 6.82 -14.97
N LEU A 70 5.50 7.53 -15.06
CA LEU A 70 4.33 7.28 -14.21
C LEU A 70 3.75 5.89 -14.41
N GLU A 71 3.70 5.39 -15.65
CA GLU A 71 3.25 4.02 -15.94
C GLU A 71 4.16 2.97 -15.28
N ALA A 72 5.48 3.15 -15.37
CA ALA A 72 6.44 2.27 -14.71
C ALA A 72 6.33 2.32 -13.18
N ILE A 73 6.13 3.50 -12.59
CA ILE A 73 5.82 3.65 -11.15
C ILE A 73 4.53 2.89 -10.80
N GLN A 74 3.47 3.05 -11.60
CA GLN A 74 2.20 2.39 -11.34
C GLN A 74 2.31 0.86 -11.45
N ARG A 75 3.10 0.36 -12.41
CA ARG A 75 3.43 -1.07 -12.53
C ARG A 75 4.23 -1.58 -11.34
N TYR A 76 5.21 -0.81 -10.87
CA TYR A 76 5.96 -1.11 -9.65
C TYR A 76 5.04 -1.20 -8.42
N ILE A 77 4.18 -0.20 -8.19
CA ILE A 77 3.20 -0.19 -7.10
C ILE A 77 2.23 -1.38 -7.19
N ARG A 78 1.80 -1.78 -8.40
CA ARG A 78 0.94 -2.97 -8.59
C ARG A 78 1.63 -4.27 -8.19
N ALA A 79 2.96 -4.36 -8.31
CA ALA A 79 3.71 -5.56 -7.95
C ALA A 79 3.67 -5.87 -6.45
N TYR A 80 3.48 -4.85 -5.60
CA TYR A 80 3.28 -5.03 -4.15
C TYR A 80 1.99 -5.79 -3.81
N ARG A 81 0.99 -5.76 -4.72
CA ARG A 81 -0.38 -6.25 -4.49
C ARG A 81 -1.11 -5.44 -3.41
N TYR A 82 -2.44 -5.42 -3.50
CA TYR A 82 -3.26 -4.79 -2.46
C TYR A 82 -3.29 -5.68 -1.21
N ASN A 83 -3.08 -5.08 -0.04
CA ASN A 83 -3.07 -5.81 1.20
C ASN A 83 -4.49 -6.19 1.68
N HIS A 84 -4.80 -7.48 1.57
CA HIS A 84 -6.04 -8.11 2.02
C HIS A 84 -5.89 -8.96 3.28
N THR A 85 -4.73 -8.94 3.97
CA THR A 85 -4.49 -9.79 5.16
C THR A 85 -5.28 -9.32 6.39
N GLY A 86 -5.81 -8.10 6.34
CA GLY A 86 -6.42 -7.44 7.50
C GLY A 86 -5.41 -6.81 8.45
N THR A 87 -4.10 -6.86 8.14
CA THR A 87 -3.04 -6.19 8.90
C THR A 87 -2.20 -5.31 7.99
N GLN A 88 -2.24 -4.00 8.21
CA GLN A 88 -1.38 -3.02 7.55
C GLN A 88 0.05 -3.13 8.12
N PHE A 89 1.05 -3.28 7.25
CA PHE A 89 2.42 -3.56 7.68
C PHE A 89 3.22 -2.29 8.00
N PHE A 90 2.93 -1.16 7.33
CA PHE A 90 3.67 0.09 7.51
C PHE A 90 2.76 1.15 8.17
N GLU A 91 3.08 1.58 9.39
CA GLU A 91 2.28 2.59 10.09
C GLU A 91 2.47 3.98 9.48
N ILE A 92 1.40 4.57 8.94
CA ILE A 92 1.41 5.94 8.41
C ILE A 92 0.60 6.86 9.31
N LYS A 93 1.29 7.82 9.92
CA LYS A 93 0.67 8.93 10.67
C LYS A 93 0.68 10.18 9.80
N LYS A 94 -0.50 10.64 9.37
CA LYS A 94 -0.65 11.80 8.47
C LYS A 94 -0.10 13.12 9.03
N SER A 95 0.07 13.23 10.35
CA SER A 95 0.66 14.39 11.03
C SER A 95 2.19 14.41 11.00
N ARG A 96 2.86 13.33 10.57
CA ARG A 96 4.31 13.30 10.49
C ARG A 96 4.81 14.21 9.37
N PRO A 97 6.01 14.81 9.54
CA PRO A 97 6.64 15.59 8.48
C PRO A 97 6.93 14.70 7.26
N LEU A 98 7.00 15.33 6.08
CA LEU A 98 7.22 14.63 4.81
C LEU A 98 8.49 13.77 4.84
N THR A 99 9.57 14.26 5.46
CA THR A 99 10.83 13.51 5.60
C THR A 99 10.63 12.16 6.26
N ALA A 100 9.91 12.10 7.39
CA ALA A 100 9.58 10.85 8.06
C ALA A 100 8.68 9.94 7.22
N LEU A 101 7.81 10.50 6.37
CA LEU A 101 7.01 9.71 5.42
C LEU A 101 7.89 9.10 4.32
N MET A 102 8.94 9.80 3.89
CA MET A 102 9.91 9.27 2.90
C MET A 102 10.73 8.12 3.46
N ASP A 103 11.05 8.13 4.76
CA ASP A 103 11.74 7.00 5.38
C ASP A 103 10.85 5.74 5.44
N ILE A 104 9.54 5.90 5.66
CA ILE A 104 8.59 4.79 5.54
C ILE A 104 8.54 4.28 4.09
N ALA A 105 8.57 5.16 3.09
CA ALA A 105 8.62 4.72 1.68
C ALA A 105 9.88 3.90 1.36
N LYS A 106 11.05 4.28 1.91
CA LYS A 106 12.28 3.49 1.78
C LYS A 106 12.15 2.12 2.45
N GLU A 107 11.51 2.06 3.62
CA GLU A 107 11.21 0.80 4.30
C GLU A 107 10.28 -0.08 3.47
N MET A 108 9.23 0.48 2.84
CA MET A 108 8.37 -0.27 1.90
C MET A 108 9.17 -0.87 0.74
N ILE A 109 10.13 -0.12 0.18
CA ILE A 109 11.01 -0.60 -0.89
C ILE A 109 11.87 -1.77 -0.40
N ARG A 110 12.50 -1.62 0.77
CA ARG A 110 13.36 -2.64 1.36
C ARG A 110 12.61 -3.94 1.66
N GLU A 111 11.42 -3.83 2.21
CA GLU A 111 10.67 -4.97 2.76
C GLU A 111 9.71 -5.61 1.74
N SER A 112 9.29 -4.85 0.72
CA SER A 112 8.49 -5.36 -0.41
C SER A 112 7.22 -6.13 -0.01
N LEU A 113 6.55 -5.70 1.08
CA LEU A 113 5.31 -6.31 1.60
C LEU A 113 4.06 -5.62 1.04
N PRO A 114 2.91 -6.33 0.91
CA PRO A 114 1.68 -5.75 0.39
C PRO A 114 1.22 -4.46 1.07
N ILE A 115 0.72 -3.52 0.27
CA ILE A 115 0.34 -2.16 0.71
C ILE A 115 -1.15 -1.86 0.48
N LYS A 116 -1.68 -0.89 1.22
CA LYS A 116 -3.01 -0.29 1.05
C LYS A 116 -2.90 1.08 0.36
N CYS A 117 -4.06 1.70 0.14
CA CYS A 117 -4.16 2.98 -0.59
C CYS A 117 -3.32 4.13 -0.01
N LEU A 118 -3.27 4.28 1.32
CA LEU A 118 -2.46 5.34 1.93
C LEU A 118 -0.95 5.08 1.78
N GLU A 119 -0.51 3.83 1.90
CA GLU A 119 0.88 3.43 1.69
C GLU A 119 1.29 3.65 0.23
N ALA A 120 0.43 3.30 -0.72
CA ALA A 120 0.65 3.56 -2.14
C ALA A 120 0.78 5.06 -2.47
N VAL A 121 0.04 5.94 -1.78
CA VAL A 121 0.16 7.40 -1.93
C VAL A 121 1.54 7.87 -1.48
N ILE A 122 2.00 7.44 -0.30
CA ILE A 122 3.32 7.83 0.23
C ILE A 122 4.45 7.30 -0.65
N LEU A 123 4.35 6.04 -1.10
CA LEU A 123 5.30 5.45 -2.04
C LEU A 123 5.30 6.18 -3.39
N GLY A 124 4.13 6.56 -3.91
CA GLY A 124 4.01 7.35 -5.13
C GLY A 124 4.69 8.72 -5.02
N ILE A 125 4.51 9.42 -3.90
CA ILE A 125 5.19 10.70 -3.63
C ILE A 125 6.71 10.51 -3.63
N TYR A 126 7.20 9.48 -2.95
CA TYR A 126 8.63 9.16 -2.90
C TYR A 126 9.22 8.90 -4.29
N LEU A 127 8.56 8.06 -5.10
CA LEU A 127 9.03 7.66 -6.43
C LEU A 127 8.97 8.80 -7.47
N THR A 128 8.17 9.82 -7.23
CA THR A 128 8.00 10.98 -8.12
C THR A 128 8.75 12.23 -7.65
N ASN A 129 9.44 12.20 -6.50
CA ASN A 129 10.16 13.35 -5.96
C ASN A 129 11.24 13.91 -6.91
N SER A 130 11.85 13.06 -7.73
CA SER A 130 12.91 13.44 -8.68
C SER A 130 12.39 13.82 -10.06
N MET A 131 11.09 14.06 -10.23
CA MET A 131 10.46 14.44 -11.50
C MET A 131 10.05 15.92 -11.47
N PRO A 132 10.91 16.85 -11.95
CA PRO A 132 10.57 18.28 -12.03
C PRO A 132 9.31 18.49 -12.88
N GLY A 133 8.49 19.47 -12.49
CA GLY A 133 7.25 19.80 -13.20
C GLY A 133 6.09 18.82 -12.96
N VAL A 134 6.25 17.87 -12.03
CA VAL A 134 5.20 16.93 -11.63
C VAL A 134 4.64 17.33 -10.27
N GLU A 135 3.46 17.92 -10.29
CA GLU A 135 2.68 18.27 -9.11
C GLU A 135 1.90 17.06 -8.59
N ARG A 136 1.77 16.98 -7.26
CA ARG A 136 1.25 15.83 -6.55
C ARG A 136 0.31 16.31 -5.47
N PHE A 137 -0.91 15.78 -5.47
CA PHE A 137 -1.93 16.18 -4.50
C PHE A 137 -2.76 14.97 -4.08
N PRO A 138 -3.06 14.82 -2.78
CA PRO A 138 -3.87 13.70 -2.30
C PRO A 138 -5.35 13.91 -2.65
N LEU A 139 -5.96 12.94 -3.32
CA LEU A 139 -7.41 12.91 -3.57
C LEU A 139 -8.06 11.87 -2.65
N SER A 140 -8.90 12.33 -1.72
CA SER A 140 -9.55 11.47 -0.73
C SER A 140 -11.04 11.32 -1.01
N PHE A 141 -11.53 10.09 -0.93
CA PHE A 141 -12.93 9.73 -1.15
C PHE A 141 -13.51 9.12 0.12
N LYS A 142 -14.72 9.55 0.47
CA LYS A 142 -15.59 8.89 1.44
C LYS A 142 -16.81 8.38 0.67
N THR A 143 -16.97 7.07 0.57
CA THR A 143 -18.07 6.44 -0.16
C THR A 143 -18.95 5.64 0.80
N GLN A 144 -20.19 5.39 0.40
CA GLN A 144 -21.11 4.54 1.14
C GLN A 144 -21.56 3.39 0.25
N PHE A 145 -21.51 2.17 0.78
CA PHE A 145 -21.97 0.97 0.07
C PHE A 145 -22.55 -0.03 1.08
N SER A 146 -23.75 -0.54 0.81
CA SER A 146 -24.46 -1.52 1.65
C SER A 146 -24.49 -1.13 3.14
N GLY A 147 -24.81 0.13 3.44
CA GLY A 147 -24.89 0.67 4.80
C GLY A 147 -23.55 0.96 5.48
N ASN A 148 -22.42 0.62 4.84
CA ASN A 148 -21.08 0.85 5.38
C ASN A 148 -20.40 2.06 4.71
N HIS A 149 -19.51 2.71 5.44
CA HIS A 149 -18.68 3.81 4.92
C HIS A 149 -17.27 3.32 4.63
N PHE A 150 -16.77 3.64 3.44
CA PHE A 150 -15.41 3.31 3.01
C PHE A 150 -14.64 4.60 2.75
N ARG A 151 -13.34 4.55 3.05
CA ARG A 151 -12.42 5.66 2.80
C ARG A 151 -11.33 5.16 1.87
N HIS A 152 -11.09 5.91 0.80
CA HIS A 152 -10.04 5.63 -0.17
C HIS A 152 -9.25 6.91 -0.46
N ILE A 153 -7.99 6.77 -0.79
CA ILE A 153 -7.12 7.89 -1.16
C ILE A 153 -6.25 7.47 -2.33
N VAL A 154 -6.07 8.38 -3.28
CA VAL A 154 -5.17 8.22 -4.42
C VAL A 154 -4.27 9.43 -4.54
N LEU A 155 -3.15 9.28 -5.25
CA LEU A 155 -2.24 10.38 -5.56
C LEU A 155 -2.66 10.97 -6.91
N GLY A 156 -3.25 12.15 -6.90
CA GLY A 156 -3.42 12.96 -8.10
C GLY A 156 -2.06 13.46 -8.57
N VAL A 157 -1.83 13.39 -9.88
CA VAL A 157 -0.59 13.83 -10.51
C VAL A 157 -0.93 14.78 -11.66
N HIS A 158 -0.28 15.93 -11.70
CA HIS A 158 -0.39 16.90 -12.78
C HIS A 158 1.01 17.21 -13.33
N SER A 159 1.17 17.22 -14.65
CA SER A 159 2.44 17.57 -15.30
C SER A 159 2.18 18.40 -16.55
N GLY A 160 2.49 19.71 -16.49
CA GLY A 160 2.58 20.62 -17.63
C GLY A 160 1.36 20.73 -18.56
N GLY A 161 0.58 21.82 -18.40
CA GLY A 161 0.23 22.67 -19.53
C GLY A 161 -1.06 22.42 -20.32
N ALA A 162 -2.11 21.89 -19.71
CA ALA A 162 -3.47 22.10 -20.20
C ALA A 162 -4.46 22.04 -19.03
N SER A 163 -4.68 23.18 -18.39
CA SER A 163 -5.85 23.41 -17.57
C SER A 163 -7.07 23.52 -18.49
N GLY A 164 -7.77 22.41 -18.68
CA GLY A 164 -9.14 22.37 -19.18
C GLY A 164 -10.00 21.57 -18.20
N PRO A 165 -11.24 21.97 -17.90
CA PRO A 165 -12.10 21.22 -17.00
C PRO A 165 -12.51 19.92 -17.70
N TRP A 166 -12.10 18.78 -17.15
CA TRP A 166 -12.65 17.49 -17.56
C TRP A 166 -13.88 17.23 -16.67
N ALA A 167 -15.05 17.25 -17.31
CA ALA A 167 -16.36 16.93 -16.73
C ALA A 167 -16.50 15.42 -16.46
#